data_AF-A0A377UZ48-F1
#
_entry.id   AF-A0A377UZ48-F1
#
_cell.length_a   1.000
_cell.length_b   1.000
_cell.length_c   1.000
_cell.angle_alpha   90.00
_cell.angle_beta   90.00
_cell.angle_gamma   90.00
#
_symmetry.space_group_name_H-M   'P 1'
#
loop_
_entity.id
_entity.type
_entity.pdbx_description
1 polymer ?
#
loop_
_entity_poly.entity_id
_entity_poly.type
_entity_poly.pdbx_seq_one_letter_code
_entity_poly.pdbx_strand_id
1 'polypeptide(L)'
;MQSSLAAVKDDFDVLIDFTRPEGTLNHLAFCREHGKGMVIGTTGFDDAGKQAIRDAAQDIAIVFAANFSVGVNVLLKLLEKAAKVMGDYTDIEIIEAHHRHKVDAPSGTALAMGEAIAGALNKDLKDCAVYSREGYTGETRPGHHRLRDRSRGGYCRGAYGNVCRHR
;
A
#
# COMPACT_ATOMS: atom_id res chain seq x y z
N MET A 1 5.77 -18.37 30.36
CA MET A 1 6.96 -17.55 30.08
C MET A 1 6.44 -16.22 29.54
N GLN A 2 6.45 -15.14 30.32
CA GLN A 2 6.12 -13.81 29.80
C GLN A 2 7.38 -13.26 29.13
N SER A 3 7.37 -13.20 27.80
CA SER A 3 8.38 -12.49 27.01
C SER A 3 8.13 -10.99 27.16
N SER A 4 9.03 -10.29 27.86
CA SER A 4 8.96 -8.85 28.11
C SER A 4 9.99 -8.09 27.29
N LEU A 5 9.57 -7.05 26.58
CA LEU A 5 10.46 -6.13 25.84
C LEU A 5 11.48 -5.46 26.75
N ALA A 6 11.12 -5.20 28.02
CA ALA A 6 12.01 -4.58 29.00
C ALA A 6 13.24 -5.45 29.32
N ALA A 7 13.12 -6.78 29.21
CA ALA A 7 14.22 -7.70 29.53
C ALA A 7 15.36 -7.67 28.51
N VAL A 8 15.07 -7.22 27.28
CA VAL A 8 16.02 -7.19 26.14
C VAL A 8 16.21 -5.79 25.60
N LYS A 9 15.81 -4.75 26.35
CA LYS A 9 15.79 -3.36 25.88
C LYS A 9 17.17 -2.84 25.45
N ASP A 10 18.23 -3.38 26.05
CA ASP A 10 19.62 -2.95 25.78
C ASP A 10 20.27 -3.81 24.69
N ASP A 11 19.58 -4.85 24.19
CA ASP A 11 20.10 -5.80 23.19
C ASP A 11 19.73 -5.42 21.74
N PHE A 12 19.01 -4.32 21.53
CA PHE A 12 18.63 -3.86 20.20
C PHE A 12 18.53 -2.33 20.12
N ASP A 13 18.72 -1.79 18.91
CA ASP A 13 18.54 -0.37 18.61
C ASP A 13 17.21 -0.07 17.90
N VAL A 14 16.69 -1.04 17.15
CA VAL A 14 15.50 -0.90 16.31
C VAL A 14 14.55 -2.07 16.53
N LEU A 15 13.27 -1.76 16.72
CA LEU A 15 12.19 -2.74 16.80
C LEU A 15 11.45 -2.86 15.46
N ILE A 16 11.30 -4.08 14.94
CA ILE A 16 10.49 -4.37 13.74
C ILE A 16 9.15 -4.94 14.17
N ASP A 17 8.06 -4.27 13.79
CA ASP A 17 6.70 -4.58 14.24
C ASP A 17 5.72 -4.85 13.08
N PHE A 18 5.27 -6.10 12.99
CA PHE A 18 4.22 -6.59 12.08
C PHE A 18 3.15 -7.35 12.88
N THR A 19 2.55 -6.68 13.87
CA THR A 19 1.59 -7.30 14.79
C THR A 19 0.16 -6.79 14.56
N ARG A 20 -0.42 -6.09 15.55
CA ARG A 20 -1.78 -5.53 15.54
C ARG A 20 -1.73 -4.08 16.04
N PRO A 21 -2.63 -3.19 15.59
CA PRO A 21 -2.60 -1.78 15.97
C PRO A 21 -2.47 -1.54 17.48
N GLU A 22 -3.26 -2.27 18.28
CA GLU A 22 -3.23 -2.19 19.76
C GLU A 22 -1.87 -2.55 20.35
N GLY A 23 -1.22 -3.61 19.84
CA GLY A 23 0.10 -4.04 20.29
C GLY A 23 1.19 -3.04 19.87
N THR A 24 1.11 -2.54 18.64
CA THR A 24 2.05 -1.56 18.12
C THR A 24 2.04 -0.26 18.91
N LEU A 25 0.89 0.22 19.42
CA LEU A 25 0.87 1.42 20.27
C LEU A 25 1.60 1.22 21.60
N ASN A 26 1.54 0.02 22.19
CA ASN A 26 2.32 -0.31 23.39
C ASN A 26 3.83 -0.37 23.07
N HIS A 27 4.19 -0.98 21.94
CA HIS A 27 5.57 -1.02 21.46
C HIS A 27 6.11 0.38 21.13
N LEU A 28 5.28 1.25 20.57
CA LEU A 28 5.60 2.62 20.22
C LEU A 28 5.91 3.44 21.48
N ALA A 29 5.08 3.33 22.51
CA ALA A 29 5.32 3.98 23.79
C ALA A 29 6.64 3.53 24.42
N PHE A 30 6.89 2.21 24.43
CA PHE A 30 8.14 1.64 24.93
C PHE A 30 9.37 2.13 24.15
N CYS A 31 9.30 2.12 22.82
CA CYS A 31 10.41 2.58 21.97
C CYS A 31 10.67 4.06 22.16
N ARG A 32 9.61 4.87 22.27
CA ARG A 32 9.73 6.32 22.53
C ARG A 32 10.38 6.60 23.88
N GLU A 33 9.96 5.89 24.94
CA GLU A 33 10.54 6.03 26.29
C GLU A 33 12.03 5.67 26.34
N HIS A 34 12.45 4.66 25.58
CA HIS A 34 13.83 4.17 25.58
C HIS A 34 14.68 4.65 24.39
N GLY A 35 14.18 5.58 23.59
CA GLY A 35 14.89 6.13 22.43
C GLY A 35 15.23 5.10 21.34
N LYS A 36 14.40 4.05 21.19
CA LYS A 36 14.59 3.00 20.19
C LYS A 36 13.92 3.37 18.88
N GLY A 37 14.60 3.08 17.77
CA GLY A 37 14.02 3.23 16.44
C GLY A 37 12.94 2.17 16.19
N MET A 38 12.06 2.42 15.22
CA MET A 38 10.96 1.48 14.94
C MET A 38 10.68 1.34 13.43
N VAL A 39 10.43 0.12 12.99
CA VAL A 39 9.94 -0.21 11.65
C VAL A 39 8.56 -0.82 11.79
N ILE A 40 7.54 -0.08 11.37
CA ILE A 40 6.13 -0.43 11.56
C ILE A 40 5.54 -0.87 10.22
N GLY A 41 5.23 -2.16 10.10
CA GLY A 41 4.46 -2.75 9.00
C GLY A 41 3.08 -3.26 9.40
N THR A 42 2.69 -3.07 10.66
CA THR A 42 1.30 -3.22 11.10
C THR A 42 0.39 -2.29 10.28
N THR A 43 -0.75 -2.80 9.84
CA THR A 43 -1.78 -2.03 9.10
C THR A 43 -3.06 -1.89 9.91
N GLY A 44 -3.98 -1.02 9.48
CA GLY A 44 -5.31 -0.90 10.10
C GLY A 44 -5.39 0.10 11.26
N PHE A 45 -4.46 1.04 11.35
CA PHE A 45 -4.57 2.17 12.28
C PHE A 45 -5.69 3.13 11.87
N ASP A 46 -6.44 3.58 12.86
CA ASP A 46 -7.31 4.74 12.76
C ASP A 46 -6.49 6.04 12.74
N ASP A 47 -7.18 7.18 12.61
CA ASP A 47 -6.51 8.48 12.54
C ASP A 47 -5.78 8.83 13.85
N ALA A 48 -6.31 8.39 15.00
CA ALA A 48 -5.67 8.56 16.30
C ALA A 48 -4.37 7.76 16.39
N GLY A 49 -4.36 6.49 15.96
CA GLY A 49 -3.17 5.66 15.92
C GLY A 49 -2.11 6.19 14.96
N LYS A 50 -2.52 6.67 13.77
CA LYS A 50 -1.60 7.34 12.84
C LYS A 50 -1.02 8.62 13.44
N GLN A 51 -1.82 9.39 14.19
CA GLN A 51 -1.34 10.59 14.85
C GLN A 51 -0.33 10.25 15.95
N ALA A 52 -0.59 9.23 16.77
CA ALA A 52 0.36 8.76 17.77
C ALA A 52 1.72 8.37 17.16
N ILE A 53 1.71 7.68 16.01
CA ILE A 53 2.93 7.35 15.26
C ILE A 53 3.67 8.61 14.80
N ARG A 54 2.95 9.62 14.28
CA ARG A 54 3.56 10.91 13.85
C ARG A 54 4.16 11.68 15.02
N ASP A 55 3.50 11.65 16.18
CA ASP A 55 3.96 12.34 17.38
C ASP A 55 5.23 11.67 17.92
N ALA A 56 5.26 10.33 17.97
CA ALA A 56 6.46 9.58 18.36
C ALA A 56 7.63 9.76 17.38
N ALA A 57 7.33 9.95 16.09
CA ALA A 57 8.35 10.20 15.06
C ALA A 57 9.09 11.54 15.24
N GLN A 58 8.64 12.42 16.13
CA GLN A 58 9.38 13.63 16.52
C GLN A 58 10.57 13.30 17.43
N ASP A 59 10.48 12.21 18.20
CA ASP A 59 11.48 11.85 19.22
C ASP A 59 12.35 10.65 18.80
N ILE A 60 11.81 9.73 18.00
CA ILE A 60 12.49 8.52 17.54
C ILE A 60 12.38 8.34 16.03
N ALA A 61 13.37 7.66 15.43
CA ALA A 61 13.35 7.33 14.01
C ALA A 61 12.31 6.23 13.73
N ILE A 62 11.33 6.51 12.86
CA ILE A 62 10.26 5.57 12.51
C ILE A 62 10.15 5.41 10.99
N VAL A 63 10.20 4.17 10.52
CA VAL A 63 9.78 3.78 9.16
C VAL A 63 8.39 3.16 9.24
N PHE A 64 7.37 3.87 8.75
CA PHE A 64 5.99 3.37 8.72
C PHE A 64 5.54 3.19 7.26
N ALA A 65 5.20 1.96 6.87
CA ALA A 65 4.72 1.67 5.53
C ALA A 65 3.70 0.52 5.52
N ALA A 66 2.67 0.63 4.68
CA ALA A 66 1.69 -0.45 4.48
C ALA A 66 2.24 -1.60 3.60
N ASN A 67 3.37 -1.40 2.92
CA ASN A 67 4.02 -2.41 2.09
C ASN A 67 5.55 -2.20 2.06
N PHE A 68 6.30 -3.19 2.56
CA PHE A 68 7.77 -3.20 2.63
C PHE A 68 8.44 -3.87 1.42
N SER A 69 7.68 -4.28 0.39
CA SER A 69 8.26 -4.81 -0.84
C SER A 69 9.00 -3.71 -1.59
N VAL A 70 10.32 -3.87 -1.69
CA VAL A 70 11.18 -2.97 -2.48
C VAL A 70 10.68 -2.90 -3.93
N GLY A 71 10.32 -4.06 -4.51
CA GLY A 71 9.84 -4.13 -5.90
C GLY A 71 8.54 -3.35 -6.12
N VAL A 72 7.60 -3.42 -5.17
CA VAL A 72 6.34 -2.66 -5.28
C VAL A 72 6.61 -1.17 -5.16
N ASN A 73 7.45 -0.74 -4.21
CA ASN A 73 7.78 0.67 -4.05
C ASN A 73 8.50 1.26 -5.28
N VAL A 74 9.43 0.50 -5.88
CA VAL A 74 10.08 0.88 -7.15
C VAL A 74 9.04 0.98 -8.27
N LEU A 75 8.14 0.00 -8.38
CA LEU A 75 7.09 -0.01 -9.39
C LEU A 75 6.17 1.21 -9.25
N LEU A 76 5.75 1.59 -8.04
CA LEU A 76 4.94 2.80 -7.82
C LEU A 76 5.64 4.05 -8.39
N LYS A 77 6.95 4.21 -8.16
CA LYS A 77 7.71 5.33 -8.73
C LYS A 77 7.89 5.27 -10.25
N LEU A 78 7.99 4.08 -10.82
CA LEU A 78 8.00 3.92 -12.27
C LEU A 78 6.63 4.26 -12.89
N LEU A 79 5.55 3.86 -12.23
CA LEU A 79 4.18 4.18 -12.65
C LEU A 79 3.91 5.68 -12.64
N GLU A 80 4.32 6.40 -11.59
CA GLU A 80 4.23 7.86 -11.54
C GLU A 80 4.96 8.51 -12.74
N LYS A 81 6.16 8.05 -13.07
CA LYS A 81 6.96 8.58 -14.18
C LYS A 81 6.32 8.24 -15.54
N ALA A 82 5.89 7.00 -15.72
CA ALA A 82 5.23 6.56 -16.95
C ALA A 82 3.92 7.31 -17.20
N ALA A 83 3.12 7.53 -16.13
CA ALA A 83 1.88 8.28 -16.19
C ALA A 83 2.11 9.73 -16.65
N LYS A 84 3.12 10.42 -16.11
CA LYS A 84 3.45 11.79 -16.55
C LYS A 84 3.82 11.91 -18.02
N VAL A 85 4.43 10.87 -18.59
CA VAL A 85 4.88 10.88 -20.00
C VAL A 85 3.77 10.42 -20.94
N MET A 86 2.94 9.45 -20.53
CA MET A 86 2.02 8.75 -21.42
C MET A 86 0.53 8.88 -21.09
N GLY A 87 0.20 9.27 -19.87
CA GLY A 87 -1.16 9.09 -19.33
C GLY A 87 -2.26 9.89 -20.01
N ASP A 88 -1.93 10.96 -20.75
CA ASP A 88 -2.93 11.74 -21.48
C ASP A 88 -3.42 11.06 -22.77
N TYR A 89 -2.57 10.24 -23.39
CA TYR A 89 -2.84 9.58 -24.68
C TYR A 89 -2.90 8.05 -24.63
N THR A 90 -2.69 7.45 -23.44
CA THR A 90 -2.87 6.01 -23.23
C THR A 90 -4.03 5.73 -22.28
N ASP A 91 -4.71 4.62 -22.50
CA ASP A 91 -5.61 4.06 -21.51
C ASP A 91 -4.82 3.20 -20.52
N ILE A 92 -5.05 3.40 -19.23
CA ILE A 92 -4.31 2.76 -18.15
C ILE A 92 -5.18 1.68 -17.51
N GLU A 93 -4.71 0.43 -17.57
CA GLU A 93 -5.33 -0.71 -16.91
C GLU A 93 -4.39 -1.34 -15.88
N ILE A 94 -4.81 -1.37 -14.62
CA ILE A 94 -4.16 -2.11 -13.54
C ILE A 94 -4.82 -3.48 -13.46
N ILE A 95 -4.02 -4.53 -13.63
CA ILE A 95 -4.45 -5.91 -13.56
C ILE A 95 -3.76 -6.55 -12.37
N GLU A 96 -4.55 -7.08 -11.45
CA GLU A 96 -4.03 -7.87 -10.34
C GLU A 96 -4.54 -9.32 -10.37
N ALA A 97 -3.84 -10.19 -9.66
CA ALA A 97 -4.28 -11.55 -9.42
C ALA A 97 -3.79 -12.04 -8.07
N HIS A 98 -4.71 -12.60 -7.28
CA HIS A 98 -4.44 -13.19 -5.96
C HIS A 98 -5.09 -14.57 -5.84
N HIS A 99 -4.70 -15.29 -4.78
CA HIS A 99 -5.30 -16.58 -4.44
C HIS A 99 -6.80 -16.46 -4.10
N ARG A 100 -7.54 -17.55 -4.29
CA ARG A 100 -9.01 -17.63 -4.13
C ARG A 100 -9.58 -17.26 -2.75
N HIS A 101 -8.73 -17.14 -1.73
CA HIS A 101 -9.14 -16.89 -0.35
C HIS A 101 -8.93 -15.43 0.06
N LYS A 102 -8.54 -14.57 -0.88
CA LYS A 102 -8.44 -13.13 -0.63
C LYS A 102 -9.86 -12.55 -0.57
N VAL A 103 -10.13 -11.82 0.50
CA VAL A 103 -11.48 -11.30 0.83
C VAL A 103 -11.64 -9.87 0.30
N ASP A 104 -10.55 -9.12 0.19
CA ASP A 104 -10.50 -7.75 -0.30
C ASP A 104 -10.18 -7.68 -1.81
N ALA A 105 -11.04 -7.02 -2.59
CA ALA A 105 -10.83 -6.72 -4.00
C ALA A 105 -11.35 -5.29 -4.33
N PRO A 106 -10.57 -4.42 -4.98
CA PRO A 106 -9.16 -4.58 -5.33
C PRO A 106 -8.23 -4.66 -4.11
N SER A 107 -7.03 -5.21 -4.25
CA SER A 107 -6.06 -5.19 -3.15
C SER A 107 -5.59 -3.77 -2.83
N GLY A 108 -5.19 -3.52 -1.59
CA GLY A 108 -4.60 -2.24 -1.20
C GLY A 108 -3.38 -1.82 -2.04
N THR A 109 -2.65 -2.78 -2.62
CA THR A 109 -1.54 -2.47 -3.53
C THR A 109 -2.04 -2.02 -4.91
N ALA A 110 -3.11 -2.61 -5.43
CA ALA A 110 -3.72 -2.15 -6.68
C ALA A 110 -4.33 -0.74 -6.53
N LEU A 111 -4.94 -0.45 -5.38
CA LEU A 111 -5.40 0.90 -5.04
C LEU A 111 -4.22 1.89 -4.98
N ALA A 112 -3.14 1.55 -4.28
CA ALA A 112 -1.94 2.39 -4.22
C ALA A 112 -1.32 2.66 -5.60
N MET A 113 -1.33 1.66 -6.50
CA MET A 113 -0.92 1.87 -7.90
C MET A 113 -1.84 2.84 -8.64
N GLY A 114 -3.16 2.73 -8.44
CA GLY A 114 -4.14 3.65 -8.99
C GLY A 114 -3.93 5.07 -8.49
N GLU A 115 -3.73 5.26 -7.18
CA GLU A 115 -3.51 6.55 -6.53
C GLU A 115 -2.22 7.21 -7.04
N ALA A 116 -1.14 6.45 -7.17
CA ALA A 116 0.13 6.95 -7.70
C ALA A 116 -0.01 7.48 -9.13
N ILE A 117 -0.77 6.77 -9.98
CA ILE A 117 -1.02 7.19 -11.37
C ILE A 117 -1.97 8.39 -11.42
N ALA A 118 -3.09 8.35 -10.71
CA ALA A 118 -4.07 9.43 -10.67
C ALA A 118 -3.45 10.73 -10.15
N GLY A 119 -2.68 10.65 -9.06
CA GLY A 119 -1.94 11.78 -8.50
C GLY A 119 -0.89 12.33 -9.48
N ALA A 120 -0.21 11.48 -10.23
CA ALA A 120 0.74 11.92 -11.26
C ALA A 120 0.06 12.68 -12.43
N LEU A 121 -1.23 12.44 -12.66
CA LEU A 121 -2.07 13.10 -13.66
C LEU A 121 -2.92 14.23 -13.09
N ASN A 122 -2.73 14.61 -11.82
CA ASN A 122 -3.55 15.59 -11.10
C ASN A 122 -5.05 15.26 -11.12
N LYS A 123 -5.40 13.98 -10.98
CA LYS A 123 -6.77 13.48 -10.89
C LYS A 123 -6.99 12.80 -9.54
N ASP A 124 -8.23 12.79 -9.07
CA ASP A 124 -8.63 11.93 -7.96
C ASP A 124 -8.92 10.52 -8.49
N LEU A 125 -8.38 9.49 -7.84
CA LEU A 125 -8.66 8.10 -8.20
C LEU A 125 -10.16 7.81 -8.09
N LYS A 126 -10.87 8.40 -7.13
CA LYS A 126 -12.31 8.21 -6.93
C LYS A 126 -13.13 8.63 -8.14
N ASP A 127 -12.68 9.64 -8.86
CA ASP A 127 -13.39 10.21 -10.01
C ASP A 127 -13.13 9.44 -11.31
N CYS A 128 -11.97 8.79 -11.41
CA CYS A 128 -11.52 8.14 -12.65
C CYS A 128 -11.47 6.61 -12.60
N ALA A 129 -11.52 5.99 -11.41
CA ALA A 129 -11.44 4.55 -11.25
C ALA A 129 -12.71 3.84 -11.71
N VAL A 130 -12.51 2.77 -12.50
CA VAL A 130 -13.56 1.81 -12.86
C VAL A 130 -13.14 0.43 -12.37
N TYR A 131 -13.83 -0.08 -11.36
CA TYR A 131 -13.48 -1.32 -10.64
C TYR A 131 -14.08 -2.60 -11.24
N SER A 132 -15.16 -2.47 -12.01
CA SER A 132 -15.81 -3.61 -12.65
C SER A 132 -16.44 -3.20 -13.99
N ARG A 133 -16.33 -4.10 -14.96
CA ARG A 133 -17.07 -4.06 -16.24
C ARG A 133 -17.43 -5.49 -16.58
N GLU A 134 -18.71 -5.81 -16.49
CA GLU A 134 -19.28 -7.11 -16.89
C GLU A 134 -20.19 -6.93 -18.10
N GLY A 135 -20.09 -7.83 -19.08
CA GLY A 135 -20.89 -7.76 -20.31
C GLY A 135 -20.37 -6.74 -21.35
N TYR A 136 -21.28 -6.20 -22.16
CA TYR A 136 -20.98 -5.23 -23.23
C TYR A 136 -21.05 -3.80 -22.68
N THR A 137 -19.91 -3.23 -22.29
CA THR A 137 -19.85 -1.92 -21.58
C THR A 137 -19.53 -0.72 -22.48
N GLY A 138 -19.53 -0.90 -23.80
CA GLY A 138 -19.12 0.12 -24.77
C GLY A 138 -17.64 0.51 -24.69
N GLU A 139 -17.24 1.48 -25.51
CA GLU A 139 -15.87 2.01 -25.54
C GLU A 139 -15.43 2.58 -24.18
N THR A 140 -14.11 2.62 -23.96
CA THR A 140 -13.53 3.22 -22.76
C THR A 140 -13.65 4.74 -22.87
N ARG A 141 -14.21 5.38 -21.84
CA ARG A 141 -14.25 6.85 -21.81
C ARG A 141 -12.83 7.39 -21.63
N PRO A 142 -12.42 8.41 -22.40
CA PRO A 142 -11.10 9.03 -22.28
C PRO A 142 -10.77 9.45 -20.84
N GLY A 143 -9.61 9.04 -20.34
CA GLY A 143 -9.09 9.45 -19.03
C GLY A 143 -9.54 8.61 -17.82
N HIS A 144 -10.32 7.55 -18.03
CA HIS A 144 -10.65 6.58 -16.98
C HIS A 144 -9.54 5.55 -16.79
N HIS A 145 -9.32 5.18 -15.53
CA HIS A 145 -8.33 4.20 -15.11
C HIS A 145 -9.05 2.93 -14.69
N ARG A 146 -8.71 1.81 -15.32
CA ARG A 146 -9.38 0.53 -15.02
C ARG A 146 -8.58 -0.24 -13.98
N LEU A 147 -9.25 -0.68 -12.91
CA LEU A 147 -8.70 -1.68 -12.00
C LEU A 147 -9.46 -2.99 -12.24
N ARG A 148 -8.72 -4.06 -12.54
CA ARG A 148 -9.30 -5.38 -12.78
C ARG A 148 -8.61 -6.43 -11.92
N ASP A 149 -9.35 -7.00 -10.98
CA ASP A 149 -8.95 -8.23 -10.33
C ASP A 149 -9.24 -9.43 -11.24
N ARG A 150 -8.23 -10.29 -11.45
CA ARG A 150 -8.41 -11.61 -12.05
C ARG A 150 -8.09 -12.64 -10.99
N SER A 151 -9.13 -13.26 -10.45
CA SER A 151 -8.99 -14.44 -9.60
C SER A 151 -8.25 -15.54 -10.38
N ARG A 152 -6.99 -15.81 -10.03
CA ARG A 152 -6.22 -16.92 -10.61
C ARG A 152 -6.18 -18.05 -9.60
N GLY A 153 -6.69 -19.21 -9.98
CA GLY A 153 -6.62 -20.43 -9.16
C GLY A 153 -5.17 -20.79 -8.81
N GLY A 154 -4.93 -21.19 -7.55
CA GLY A 154 -3.63 -21.62 -7.04
C GLY A 154 -3.10 -20.79 -5.86
N TYR A 155 -1.81 -20.96 -5.53
CA TYR A 155 -1.06 -20.27 -4.45
C TYR A 155 -0.44 -18.94 -4.92
N CYS A 156 -1.12 -18.15 -5.75
CA CYS A 156 -0.61 -16.85 -6.16
C CYS A 156 -0.68 -15.86 -4.98
N ARG A 157 0.49 -15.43 -4.46
CA ARG A 157 0.57 -14.46 -3.35
C ARG A 157 0.23 -13.02 -3.77
N GLY A 158 0.24 -12.74 -5.07
CA GLY A 158 -0.07 -11.44 -5.67
C GLY A 158 0.77 -11.20 -6.93
N ALA A 159 0.13 -10.92 -8.05
CA ALA A 159 0.78 -10.49 -9.29
C ALA A 159 0.14 -9.20 -9.78
N TYR A 160 0.96 -8.21 -10.14
CA TYR A 160 0.52 -6.91 -10.61
C TYR A 160 1.09 -6.64 -11.99
N GLY A 161 0.24 -6.26 -12.93
CA GLY A 161 0.62 -5.80 -14.25
C GLY A 161 -0.09 -4.50 -14.57
N ASN A 162 0.61 -3.59 -15.26
CA ASN A 162 -0.02 -2.43 -15.88
C ASN A 162 0.02 -2.62 -17.40
N VAL A 163 -1.11 -2.42 -18.06
CA VAL A 163 -1.22 -2.45 -19.51
C VAL A 163 -1.63 -1.07 -19.99
N CYS A 164 -0.70 -0.38 -20.64
CA CYS A 164 -1.00 0.83 -21.39
C CYS A 164 -1.38 0.44 -22.82
N ARG A 165 -2.60 0.78 -23.25
CA ARG A 165 -3.00 0.65 -24.65
C ARG A 165 -3.03 2.02 -25.30
N HIS A 166 -2.49 2.12 -26.52
CA HIS A 166 -2.73 3.28 -27.36
C HIS A 166 -4.21 3.35 -27.71
N ARG A 167 -4.75 4.56 -27.67
CA ARG A 167 -6.07 4.87 -28.23
C ARG A 167 -6.05 4.71 -29.74
#